data_AF-A0A239GV34-F1
#
_entry.id   AF-A0A239GV34-F1
#
_cell.length_a   1.000
_cell.length_b   1.000
_cell.length_c   1.000
_cell.angle_alpha   90.00
_cell.angle_beta   90.00
_cell.angle_gamma   90.00
#
_symmetry.space_group_name_H-M   'P 1'
#
loop_
_entity.id
_entity.type
_entity.pdbx_description
1 polymer ?
#
loop_
_entity_poly.entity_id
_entity_poly.type
_entity_poly.pdbx_seq_one_letter_code
_entity_poly.pdbx_strand_id
1 'polypeptide(L)' 'MKKPVKSIIAGTLLLVLAACATTKGAAVGAGIGAIAGDAGKGAAIGASAGAVVDIID' A
#
# COMPACT_ATOMS: atom_id res chain seq x y z
N MET A 1 25.56 23.77 2.08
CA MET A 1 25.07 22.38 1.95
C MET A 1 23.81 22.22 2.82
N LYS A 2 22.58 22.31 2.27
CA LYS A 2 21.30 22.16 3.01
C LYS A 2 20.19 21.45 2.21
N LYS A 3 20.53 20.68 1.16
CA LYS A 3 19.58 20.13 0.18
C LYS A 3 18.99 18.72 0.43
N PRO A 4 19.51 17.83 1.33
CA PRO A 4 18.99 16.46 1.37
C PRO A 4 17.60 16.37 2.04
N VAL A 5 17.29 17.27 2.97
CA VAL A 5 16.05 17.20 3.78
C VAL A 5 14.79 17.39 2.93
N LYS A 6 14.80 18.31 1.96
CA LYS A 6 13.65 18.52 1.06
C LYS A 6 13.42 17.31 0.14
N SER A 7 14.50 16.66 -0.31
CA SER A 7 14.40 15.48 -1.18
C SER A 7 13.91 14.25 -0.42
N ILE A 8 14.33 14.09 0.84
CA ILE A 8 13.87 13.00 1.71
C ILE A 8 12.38 13.17 2.02
N ILE A 9 11.95 14.39 2.40
CA ILE A 9 10.53 14.66 2.69
C ILE A 9 9.66 14.38 1.46
N ALA A 10 10.07 14.80 0.26
CA ALA A 10 9.35 14.52 -0.97
C ALA A 10 9.27 13.01 -1.27
N GLY A 11 10.37 12.27 -1.07
CA GLY A 11 10.41 10.81 -1.26
C GLY A 11 9.52 10.06 -0.27
N THR A 12 9.53 10.45 1.00
CA THR A 12 8.67 9.84 2.04
C THR A 12 7.19 10.16 1.79
N LEU A 13 6.87 11.37 1.32
CA LEU A 13 5.50 11.72 0.94
C LEU A 13 5.01 10.88 -0.24
N LEU A 14 5.83 10.70 -1.29
CA LEU A 14 5.48 9.79 -2.39
C LEU A 14 5.24 8.36 -1.90
N LEU A 15 6.07 7.85 -0.97
CA LEU A 15 5.88 6.52 -0.38
C LEU A 15 4.58 6.42 0.43
N VAL A 16 4.19 7.49 1.13
CA VAL A 16 2.96 7.52 1.93
C VAL A 16 1.73 7.58 1.02
N LEU A 17 1.79 8.34 -0.07
CA LEU A 17 0.73 8.36 -1.08
C LEU A 17 0.62 6.99 -1.78
N ALA A 18 1.73 6.42 -2.23
CA ALA A 18 1.83 5.09 -2.86
C ALA A 18 1.67 3.92 -1.87
N ALA A 19 1.43 4.19 -0.59
CA ALA A 19 1.04 3.17 0.38
C ALA A 19 -0.46 3.21 0.66
N CYS A 20 -1.18 4.20 0.15
CA CYS A 20 -2.59 4.38 0.46
C CYS A 20 -3.45 3.31 -0.23
N ALA A 21 -3.28 3.08 -1.54
CA ALA A 21 -4.06 2.04 -2.23
C ALA A 21 -3.60 0.64 -1.82
N THR A 22 -2.30 0.45 -1.58
CA THR A 22 -1.73 -0.81 -1.04
C THR A 22 -2.31 -1.18 0.33
N THR A 23 -2.38 -0.23 1.28
CA THR A 23 -2.92 -0.50 2.62
C THR A 23 -4.44 -0.65 2.62
N LYS A 24 -5.16 0.13 1.79
CA LYS A 24 -6.61 -0.05 1.57
C LYS A 24 -6.91 -1.42 0.93
N GLY A 25 -6.14 -1.80 -0.09
CA GLY A 25 -6.22 -3.08 -0.76
C GLY A 25 -5.97 -4.22 0.22
N ALA A 26 -4.91 -4.14 1.03
CA ALA A 26 -4.61 -5.11 2.07
C ALA A 26 -5.77 -5.26 3.07
N ALA A 27 -6.38 -4.15 3.51
CA ALA A 27 -7.50 -4.19 4.46
C ALA A 27 -8.76 -4.83 3.86
N VAL A 28 -9.11 -4.47 2.61
CA VAL A 28 -10.26 -5.06 1.91
C VAL A 28 -10.00 -6.54 1.63
N GLY A 29 -8.80 -6.87 1.15
CA GLY A 29 -8.38 -8.25 0.92
C GLY A 29 -8.37 -9.08 2.19
N ALA A 30 -7.91 -8.53 3.32
CA ALA A 30 -7.97 -9.19 4.62
C ALA A 30 -9.41 -9.47 5.05
N GLY A 31 -10.34 -8.53 4.81
CA GLY A 31 -11.76 -8.71 5.10
C GLY A 31 -12.37 -9.84 4.27
N ILE A 32 -12.11 -9.87 2.96
CA ILE A 32 -12.58 -10.94 2.06
C ILE A 32 -11.93 -12.28 2.44
N GLY A 33 -10.63 -12.28 2.71
CA GLY A 33 -9.89 -13.46 3.17
C GLY A 33 -10.41 -14.01 4.48
N ALA A 34 -10.79 -13.15 5.43
CA ALA A 34 -11.37 -13.55 6.70
C ALA A 34 -12.69 -14.30 6.51
N ILE A 35 -13.53 -13.86 5.56
CA ILE A 35 -14.76 -14.55 5.16
C ILE A 35 -14.43 -15.89 4.48
N ALA A 36 -13.37 -15.93 3.68
CA ALA A 36 -12.89 -17.13 2.98
C ALA A 36 -12.06 -18.09 3.86
N GLY A 37 -11.85 -17.77 5.15
CA GLY A 37 -11.13 -18.62 6.11
C GLY A 37 -9.62 -18.39 6.23
N ASP A 38 -9.05 -17.43 5.48
CA ASP A 38 -7.64 -17.04 5.57
C ASP A 38 -7.46 -15.53 5.31
N ALA A 39 -7.52 -14.75 6.39
CA ALA A 39 -7.31 -13.31 6.36
C ALA A 39 -5.89 -12.92 5.91
N GLY A 40 -4.88 -13.76 6.17
CA GLY A 40 -3.49 -13.50 5.81
C GLY A 40 -3.28 -13.56 4.30
N LYS A 41 -3.80 -14.59 3.64
CA LYS A 41 -3.77 -14.71 2.17
C LYS A 41 -4.62 -13.63 1.51
N GLY A 42 -5.79 -13.33 2.09
CA GLY A 42 -6.62 -12.24 1.60
C GLY A 42 -5.90 -10.89 1.66
N ALA A 43 -5.23 -10.59 2.78
CA ALA A 43 -4.45 -9.37 2.93
C ALA A 43 -3.32 -9.29 1.89
N ALA A 44 -2.63 -10.39 1.63
CA ALA A 44 -1.54 -10.43 0.64
C ALA A 44 -2.04 -10.20 -0.80
N ILE A 45 -3.17 -10.80 -1.18
CA ILE A 45 -3.79 -10.58 -2.50
C ILE A 45 -4.31 -9.14 -2.62
N GLY A 46 -4.97 -8.64 -1.58
CA GLY A 46 -5.45 -7.26 -1.56
C GLY A 46 -4.31 -6.23 -1.60
N ALA A 47 -3.21 -6.47 -0.87
CA ALA A 47 -2.03 -5.62 -0.88
C ALA A 47 -1.34 -5.62 -2.24
N SER A 48 -1.20 -6.79 -2.88
CA SER A 48 -0.58 -6.89 -4.21
C SER A 48 -1.43 -6.23 -5.30
N ALA A 49 -2.76 -6.39 -5.25
CA ALA A 49 -3.65 -5.65 -6.14
C ALA A 49 -3.59 -4.13 -5.91
N GLY A 50 -3.60 -3.70 -4.64
CA GLY A 50 -3.47 -2.28 -4.28
C GLY A 50 -2.13 -1.67 -4.69
N ALA A 51 -1.04 -2.44 -4.60
CA ALA A 51 0.28 -2.02 -5.06
C ALA A 51 0.36 -1.86 -6.59
N VAL A 52 -0.30 -2.72 -7.35
CA VAL A 52 -0.39 -2.58 -8.82
C VAL A 52 -1.17 -1.31 -9.18
N VAL A 53 -2.25 -1.02 -8.47
CA VAL A 53 -3.03 0.21 -8.68
C VAL A 53 -2.19 1.44 -8.33
N ASP A 54 -1.47 1.45 -7.19
CA ASP A 54 -0.54 2.53 -6.80
C ASP A 54 0.62 2.73 -7.79
N ILE A 55 0.99 1.72 -8.59
CA ILE A 55 2.04 1.84 -9.61
C ILE A 55 1.49 2.43 -10.92
N ILE A 56 0.21 2.23 -11.21
CA ILE A 56 -0.43 2.63 -12.47
C ILE A 56 -1.08 4.02 -12.37
N ASP A 57 -1.62 4.38 -11.20
CA ASP A 57 -2.18 5.70 -10.89
C ASP A 57 -1.08 6.73 -10.57
#